data_AF-A0A8H5YAS6-F1
#
_entry.id   AF-A0A8H5YAS6-F1
#
_cell.length_a   1.000
_cell.length_b   1.000
_cell.length_c   1.000
_cell.angle_alpha   90.00
_cell.angle_beta   90.00
_cell.angle_gamma   90.00
#
_symmetry.space_group_name_H-M   'P 1'
#
loop_
_entity.id
_entity.type
_entity.pdbx_description
1 polymer ?
#
loop_
_entity_poly.entity_id
_entity_poly.type
_entity_poly.pdbx_seq_one_letter_code
_entity_poly.pdbx_strand_id
1 'polypeptide(L)'
;MANSPPWTTSAPGSNGQEIISMSTPGDSAYRLLSKEVFNPASISIEDGYNEKYLEPTRATLKEIPDLIYKELETMFFEHSAAEIRMCSDLKIGWRADHCMKTVNTPRLSKSIVGPYHLDDWSNKEVMVYFEHRAVDTADSQKIARYIFREWLRLHNGRPVFQRGGFFGKPLLLRENGPQNLEQLSTFHADLSQYVSTHVEHLVEFKPGRNWCSSYPGEQPPKDESPGDIRSWREHGYDMSHLFRALYLVVEKQSLPDTTGPYYEPPGLEGYDRIHKLDHRVEKQLKPCTVLLVKTGDDAHLSSPISFFPLFAAGLASNENRDDYIGGPGEEETAVRVSLDVAVRFVWDLLQREKASFDELENKDQVLEEEQDNRFQDWLEDVMSHTEEVGTDHNLFMWFASRRALARANCEAFDESQVYPVWERLRSWDL
;
A
#
# COMPACT_ATOMS: atom_id res chain seq x y z
N MET A 1 -5.09 -48.91 -2.06
CA MET A 1 -6.37 -48.21 -2.35
C MET A 1 -6.25 -46.86 -1.67
N ALA A 2 -5.71 -45.85 -2.36
CA ALA A 2 -6.41 -44.91 -3.27
C ALA A 2 -7.28 -43.94 -2.43
N ASN A 3 -7.07 -42.62 -2.41
CA ASN A 3 -6.96 -41.72 -3.56
C ASN A 3 -6.02 -40.52 -3.30
N SER A 4 -5.06 -40.32 -4.20
CA SER A 4 -4.39 -39.04 -4.44
C SER A 4 -5.30 -38.14 -5.30
N PRO A 5 -5.24 -36.80 -5.18
CA PRO A 5 -5.88 -35.91 -6.14
C PRO A 5 -5.22 -36.05 -7.52
N PRO A 6 -5.97 -35.92 -8.63
CA PRO A 6 -5.45 -36.18 -9.96
C PRO A 6 -4.47 -35.10 -10.40
N TRP A 7 -3.35 -35.55 -10.96
CA TRP A 7 -2.41 -34.76 -11.72
C TRP A 7 -3.11 -34.36 -13.04
N THR A 8 -3.10 -33.07 -13.37
CA THR A 8 -3.60 -32.58 -14.66
C THR A 8 -2.68 -33.06 -15.78
N THR A 9 -3.26 -33.84 -16.69
CA THR A 9 -2.62 -34.40 -17.87
C THR A 9 -2.46 -33.32 -18.94
N SER A 10 -1.23 -32.98 -19.30
CA SER A 10 -0.94 -32.23 -20.52
C SER A 10 -1.05 -33.18 -21.73
N ALA A 11 -2.00 -32.95 -22.62
CA ALA A 11 -2.00 -33.58 -23.94
C ALA A 11 -1.14 -32.74 -24.91
N PRO A 12 -0.23 -33.35 -25.69
CA PRO A 12 0.62 -32.61 -26.62
C PRO A 12 -0.14 -32.36 -27.93
N GLY A 13 -0.37 -31.10 -28.29
CA GLY A 13 -0.89 -30.77 -29.62
C GLY A 13 -1.69 -29.47 -29.70
N SER A 14 -1.01 -28.33 -29.68
CA SER A 14 -1.28 -27.11 -30.46
C SER A 14 -0.47 -25.98 -29.82
N ASN A 15 0.00 -25.01 -30.62
CA ASN A 15 0.55 -23.75 -30.10
C ASN A 15 -0.58 -22.91 -29.46
N GLY A 16 -1.24 -23.46 -28.44
CA GLY A 16 -2.28 -22.81 -27.67
C GLY A 16 -1.63 -22.04 -26.53
N GLN A 17 -1.86 -20.74 -26.50
CA GLN A 17 -1.51 -19.86 -25.39
C GLN A 17 -2.11 -20.48 -24.11
N GLU A 18 -1.27 -20.81 -23.13
CA GLU A 18 -1.71 -21.44 -21.88
C GLU A 18 -2.60 -20.45 -21.12
N ILE A 19 -3.87 -20.80 -20.91
CA ILE A 19 -4.81 -19.98 -20.14
C ILE A 19 -4.58 -20.25 -18.65
N ILE A 20 -4.29 -19.20 -17.90
CA ILE A 20 -4.12 -19.25 -16.46
C ILE A 20 -5.50 -19.06 -15.81
N SER A 21 -6.10 -20.14 -15.30
CA SER A 21 -7.33 -20.00 -14.50
C SER A 21 -6.97 -19.80 -13.02
N MET A 22 -7.48 -18.73 -12.40
CA MET A 22 -7.27 -18.48 -10.97
C MET A 22 -8.49 -17.87 -10.31
N SER A 23 -8.52 -17.87 -8.97
CA SER A 23 -9.59 -17.17 -8.25
C SER A 23 -9.35 -15.67 -8.34
N THR A 24 -10.40 -14.88 -8.49
CA THR A 24 -10.38 -13.43 -8.31
C THR A 24 -9.59 -13.07 -7.05
N PRO A 25 -8.48 -12.30 -7.16
CA PRO A 25 -7.85 -11.68 -6.02
C PRO A 25 -8.90 -10.81 -5.33
N GLY A 26 -9.10 -11.01 -4.02
CA GLY A 26 -10.09 -10.22 -3.30
C GLY A 26 -9.68 -8.75 -3.30
N ASP A 27 -10.47 -7.88 -3.91
CA ASP A 27 -10.35 -6.44 -3.70
C ASP A 27 -10.87 -6.12 -2.29
N SER A 28 -10.02 -6.31 -1.28
CA SER A 28 -10.34 -6.10 0.13
C SER A 28 -10.29 -4.62 0.51
N ALA A 29 -9.64 -3.79 -0.31
CA ALA A 29 -9.36 -2.38 -0.06
C ALA A 29 -10.60 -1.53 0.20
N TYR A 30 -11.74 -1.88 -0.40
CA TYR A 30 -12.97 -1.08 -0.34
C TYR A 30 -14.16 -1.85 0.26
N ARG A 31 -13.88 -2.90 1.04
CA ARG A 31 -14.92 -3.67 1.74
C ARG A 31 -15.27 -3.01 3.06
N LEU A 32 -16.16 -2.03 2.99
CA LEU A 32 -16.70 -1.37 4.17
C LEU A 32 -18.13 -1.85 4.42
N LEU A 33 -18.45 -2.27 5.64
CA LEU A 33 -19.80 -2.69 6.02
C LEU A 33 -20.74 -1.49 5.94
N SER A 34 -21.59 -1.37 4.93
CA SER A 34 -22.54 -0.24 4.82
C SER A 34 -23.73 -0.32 5.79
N LYS A 35 -23.97 -1.52 6.36
CA LYS A 35 -25.15 -1.85 7.17
C LYS A 35 -24.85 -2.13 8.64
N GLU A 36 -23.81 -1.52 9.17
CA GLU A 36 -23.39 -1.75 10.55
C GLU A 36 -24.33 -1.06 11.54
N VAL A 37 -25.04 -1.86 12.34
CA VAL A 37 -25.94 -1.36 13.39
C VAL A 37 -25.14 -0.97 14.61
N PHE A 38 -25.34 0.26 15.06
CA PHE A 38 -24.64 0.85 16.18
C PHE A 38 -25.57 1.11 17.36
N ASN A 39 -25.08 0.87 18.58
CA ASN A 39 -25.79 1.19 19.80
C ASN A 39 -25.08 2.36 20.50
N PRO A 40 -25.61 3.59 20.46
CA PRO A 40 -24.97 4.74 21.12
C PRO A 40 -24.70 4.54 22.62
N ALA A 41 -25.48 3.69 23.28
CA ALA A 41 -25.29 3.35 24.69
C ALA A 41 -24.02 2.52 24.96
N SER A 42 -23.33 2.01 23.93
CA SER A 42 -22.04 1.34 24.08
C SER A 42 -20.85 2.30 24.15
N ILE A 43 -21.04 3.59 23.89
CA ILE A 43 -19.98 4.59 23.96
C ILE A 43 -19.67 4.96 25.41
N SER A 44 -18.39 4.90 25.77
CA SER A 44 -17.86 5.40 27.04
C SER A 44 -17.23 6.78 26.84
N ILE A 45 -17.34 7.65 27.85
CA ILE A 45 -16.59 8.92 27.90
C ILE A 45 -15.07 8.66 27.86
N GLU A 46 -14.64 7.50 28.36
CA GLU A 46 -13.24 7.07 28.34
C GLU A 46 -12.69 6.81 26.93
N ASP A 47 -13.57 6.73 25.91
CA ASP A 47 -13.18 6.50 24.51
C ASP A 47 -12.61 7.77 23.83
N GLY A 48 -12.64 8.92 24.52
CA GLY A 48 -12.02 10.17 24.08
C GLY A 48 -12.88 11.03 23.15
N TYR A 49 -14.19 10.83 23.14
CA TYR A 49 -15.13 11.66 22.38
C TYR A 49 -15.42 13.00 23.07
N ASN A 50 -15.66 14.04 22.27
CA ASN A 50 -16.09 15.34 22.77
C ASN A 50 -17.58 15.29 23.16
N GLU A 51 -17.82 15.28 24.47
CA GLU A 51 -19.15 15.14 25.08
C GLU A 51 -20.19 16.14 24.57
N LYS A 52 -19.75 17.35 24.14
CA LYS A 52 -20.64 18.39 23.62
C LYS A 52 -21.47 17.93 22.41
N TYR A 53 -20.97 16.97 21.65
CA TYR A 53 -21.58 16.49 20.42
C TYR A 53 -22.19 15.09 20.56
N LEU A 54 -22.14 14.46 21.74
CA LEU A 54 -22.77 13.15 21.96
C LEU A 54 -24.29 13.24 21.79
N GLU A 55 -24.88 14.32 22.31
CA GLU A 55 -26.26 14.69 22.11
C GLU A 55 -26.38 15.59 20.87
N PRO A 56 -27.21 15.24 19.87
CA PRO A 56 -27.37 16.04 18.67
C PRO A 56 -27.98 17.40 19.04
N THR A 57 -27.13 18.43 19.09
CA THR A 57 -27.60 19.81 19.14
C THR A 57 -28.29 20.10 17.80
N ARG A 58 -29.50 20.66 17.83
CA ARG A 58 -30.28 21.06 16.63
C ARG A 58 -29.64 22.27 15.91
N ALA A 59 -28.36 22.20 15.61
CA ALA A 59 -27.68 23.19 14.78
C ALA A 59 -28.17 22.99 13.35
N THR A 60 -29.16 23.80 12.95
CA THR A 60 -29.62 23.90 11.56
C THR A 60 -28.69 24.85 10.82
N LEU A 61 -27.45 24.40 10.58
CA LEU A 61 -26.56 25.07 9.62
C LEU A 61 -26.85 24.51 8.23
N LYS A 62 -27.01 25.39 7.24
CA LYS A 62 -27.27 24.99 5.84
C LYS A 62 -26.15 24.10 5.26
N GLU A 63 -24.96 24.16 5.85
CA GLU A 63 -23.75 23.47 5.42
C GLU A 63 -23.58 22.08 6.06
N ILE A 64 -24.43 21.68 7.02
CA ILE A 64 -24.32 20.36 7.68
C ILE A 64 -24.38 19.19 6.68
N PRO A 65 -25.28 19.17 5.67
CA PRO A 65 -25.32 18.05 4.72
C PRO A 65 -23.99 17.88 3.96
N ASP A 66 -23.40 18.97 3.48
CA ASP A 66 -22.12 18.94 2.75
C ASP A 66 -20.97 18.50 3.67
N LEU A 67 -21.00 18.91 4.94
CA LEU A 67 -20.01 18.46 5.93
C LEU A 67 -20.18 16.97 6.24
N ILE A 68 -21.41 16.48 6.40
CA ILE A 68 -21.69 15.05 6.61
C ILE A 68 -21.14 14.23 5.43
N TYR A 69 -21.43 14.65 4.19
CA TYR A 69 -20.91 13.99 2.99
C TYR A 69 -19.38 13.88 3.03
N LYS A 70 -18.69 14.99 3.35
CA LYS A 70 -17.22 14.99 3.47
C LYS A 70 -16.70 14.10 4.59
N GLU A 71 -17.40 13.99 5.72
CA GLU A 71 -17.01 13.09 6.79
C GLU A 71 -17.21 11.62 6.40
N LEU A 72 -18.29 11.28 5.70
CA LEU A 72 -18.51 9.94 5.16
C LEU A 72 -17.43 9.57 4.13
N GLU A 73 -17.10 10.50 3.23
CA GLU A 73 -16.00 10.37 2.28
C GLU A 73 -14.67 10.11 3.00
N THR A 74 -14.38 10.93 4.02
CA THR A 74 -13.17 10.76 4.83
C THR A 74 -13.15 9.37 5.49
N MET A 75 -14.24 8.94 6.12
CA MET A 75 -14.32 7.63 6.78
C MET A 75 -14.12 6.47 5.82
N PHE A 76 -14.69 6.55 4.61
CA PHE A 76 -14.53 5.53 3.58
C PHE A 76 -13.04 5.33 3.26
N PHE A 77 -12.34 6.41 2.94
CA PHE A 77 -10.91 6.34 2.60
C PHE A 77 -10.00 6.01 3.79
N GLU A 78 -10.31 6.53 4.99
CA GLU A 78 -9.60 6.18 6.21
C GLU A 78 -9.70 4.68 6.51
N HIS A 79 -10.90 4.11 6.35
CA HIS A 79 -11.11 2.69 6.56
C HIS A 79 -10.44 1.86 5.48
N SER A 80 -10.54 2.25 4.20
CA SER A 80 -9.82 1.57 3.12
C SER A 80 -8.31 1.52 3.36
N ALA A 81 -7.71 2.65 3.75
CA ALA A 81 -6.30 2.70 4.12
C ALA A 81 -5.97 1.81 5.33
N ALA A 82 -6.87 1.74 6.31
CA ALA A 82 -6.72 0.87 7.49
C ALA A 82 -6.84 -0.63 7.14
N GLU A 83 -7.80 -1.01 6.29
CA GLU A 83 -8.00 -2.40 5.85
C GLU A 83 -6.80 -2.92 5.08
N ILE A 84 -6.24 -2.12 4.17
CA ILE A 84 -5.07 -2.52 3.38
C ILE A 84 -3.84 -2.64 4.26
N ARG A 85 -3.75 -1.75 5.24
CA ARG A 85 -2.74 -1.83 6.28
C ARG A 85 -2.86 -3.11 7.12
N MET A 86 -4.08 -3.63 7.32
CA MET A 86 -4.34 -4.88 8.04
C MET A 86 -4.30 -6.12 7.14
N CYS A 87 -4.46 -5.96 5.83
CA CYS A 87 -4.49 -7.03 4.86
C CYS A 87 -3.19 -7.84 4.91
N SER A 88 -3.29 -9.16 4.75
CA SER A 88 -2.15 -10.09 4.88
C SER A 88 -0.97 -9.65 4.04
N ASP A 89 -1.20 -9.10 2.85
CA ASP A 89 -0.12 -8.93 1.88
C ASP A 89 0.79 -7.76 2.24
N LEU A 90 0.26 -6.69 2.85
CA LEU A 90 1.07 -5.62 3.42
C LEU A 90 1.59 -6.00 4.81
N LYS A 91 0.71 -6.47 5.70
CA LYS A 91 1.06 -6.74 7.11
C LYS A 91 2.04 -7.89 7.28
N ILE A 92 1.83 -8.96 6.52
CA ILE A 92 2.61 -10.21 6.56
C ILE A 92 3.71 -10.18 5.52
N GLY A 93 3.43 -9.73 4.29
CA GLY A 93 4.39 -9.74 3.18
C GLY A 93 5.62 -8.85 3.37
N TRP A 94 5.57 -7.87 4.27
CA TRP A 94 6.72 -7.03 4.62
C TRP A 94 7.52 -7.51 5.84
N ARG A 95 7.14 -8.64 6.46
CA ARG A 95 7.86 -9.16 7.64
C ARG A 95 9.05 -10.00 7.24
N ALA A 96 10.23 -9.69 7.77
CA ALA A 96 11.45 -10.46 7.49
C ALA A 96 11.42 -11.93 7.99
N ASP A 97 10.45 -12.35 8.81
CA ASP A 97 10.35 -13.69 9.39
C ASP A 97 9.72 -14.76 8.50
N HIS A 98 10.35 -15.03 7.35
CA HIS A 98 9.92 -16.03 6.35
C HIS A 98 8.60 -15.71 5.62
N CYS A 99 7.90 -14.65 6.03
CA CYS A 99 6.70 -14.16 5.37
C CYS A 99 7.00 -13.27 4.15
N MET A 100 8.04 -12.44 4.23
CA MET A 100 8.57 -11.72 3.07
C MET A 100 9.17 -12.70 2.07
N LYS A 101 8.84 -12.52 0.80
CA LYS A 101 9.34 -13.36 -0.29
C LYS A 101 10.86 -13.28 -0.36
N THR A 102 11.51 -14.45 -0.40
CA THR A 102 12.97 -14.53 -0.28
C THR A 102 13.62 -14.93 -1.60
N VAL A 103 14.78 -14.35 -1.89
CA VAL A 103 15.63 -14.73 -3.03
C VAL A 103 16.94 -15.27 -2.52
N ASN A 104 17.28 -16.48 -2.95
CA ASN A 104 18.51 -17.17 -2.57
C ASN A 104 19.30 -17.63 -3.80
N THR A 105 19.10 -16.96 -4.94
CA THR A 105 19.85 -17.18 -6.18
C THR A 105 20.22 -15.84 -6.80
N PRO A 106 21.40 -15.69 -7.43
CA PRO A 106 21.81 -14.41 -8.02
C PRO A 106 21.00 -14.00 -9.26
N ARG A 107 20.32 -14.96 -9.88
CA ARG A 107 19.45 -14.76 -11.05
C ARG A 107 18.01 -15.11 -10.71
N LEU A 108 17.08 -14.57 -11.48
CA LEU A 108 15.67 -14.94 -11.34
C LEU A 108 15.47 -16.43 -11.60
N SER A 109 14.77 -17.10 -10.69
CA SER A 109 14.40 -18.51 -10.82
C SER A 109 12.88 -18.64 -10.90
N LYS A 110 12.41 -19.67 -11.60
CA LYS A 110 10.96 -19.96 -11.74
C LYS A 110 10.24 -20.20 -10.41
N SER A 111 10.97 -20.48 -9.32
CA SER A 111 10.38 -20.65 -7.99
C SER A 111 10.06 -19.31 -7.31
N ILE A 112 10.65 -18.20 -7.77
CA ILE A 112 10.41 -16.86 -7.21
C ILE A 112 9.16 -16.24 -7.86
N VAL A 113 8.98 -16.42 -9.17
CA VAL A 113 7.80 -15.92 -9.89
C VAL A 113 7.14 -17.07 -10.64
N GLY A 114 5.94 -17.42 -10.18
CA GLY A 114 5.07 -18.38 -10.85
C GLY A 114 4.02 -17.66 -11.69
N PRO A 115 3.52 -18.27 -12.77
CA PRO A 115 2.52 -17.65 -13.65
C PRO A 115 1.20 -17.33 -12.92
N TYR A 116 0.92 -18.00 -11.80
CA TYR A 116 -0.28 -17.82 -10.98
C TYR A 116 -0.19 -16.69 -9.95
N HIS A 117 0.91 -15.92 -9.94
CA HIS A 117 1.16 -14.89 -8.92
C HIS A 117 1.74 -13.60 -9.54
N LEU A 118 1.23 -13.18 -10.70
CA LEU A 118 1.70 -11.95 -11.35
C LEU A 118 1.13 -10.70 -10.67
N ASP A 119 -0.11 -10.77 -10.19
CA ASP A 119 -0.78 -9.80 -9.30
C ASP A 119 0.12 -9.31 -8.16
N ASP A 120 0.93 -10.23 -7.65
CA ASP A 120 1.88 -10.05 -6.58
C ASP A 120 2.99 -9.01 -6.91
N TRP A 121 3.30 -8.81 -8.20
CA TRP A 121 4.36 -7.94 -8.73
C TRP A 121 3.85 -6.78 -9.57
N SER A 122 2.63 -6.90 -10.11
CA SER A 122 1.99 -5.85 -10.90
C SER A 122 1.62 -4.64 -10.05
N ASN A 123 1.52 -3.48 -10.70
CA ASN A 123 1.05 -2.22 -10.11
C ASN A 123 1.86 -1.80 -8.87
N LYS A 124 3.18 -2.05 -8.90
CA LYS A 124 4.15 -1.61 -7.89
C LYS A 124 5.09 -0.62 -8.55
N GLU A 125 5.27 0.55 -7.97
CA GLU A 125 6.14 1.57 -8.59
C GLU A 125 7.61 1.14 -8.57
N VAL A 126 8.05 0.49 -7.49
CA VAL A 126 9.44 0.09 -7.31
C VAL A 126 9.57 -1.22 -6.54
N MET A 127 10.71 -1.89 -6.72
CA MET A 127 11.14 -2.97 -5.83
C MET A 127 11.85 -2.42 -4.60
N VAL A 128 11.61 -3.03 -3.43
CA VAL A 128 12.33 -2.74 -2.18
C VAL A 128 13.08 -3.97 -1.71
N TYR A 129 14.39 -4.00 -1.95
CA TYR A 129 15.24 -5.13 -1.61
C TYR A 129 15.79 -4.98 -0.20
N PHE A 130 15.57 -5.97 0.66
CA PHE A 130 16.16 -6.06 1.98
C PHE A 130 17.38 -6.97 1.91
N GLU A 131 18.58 -6.45 2.20
CA GLU A 131 19.78 -7.26 2.22
C GLU A 131 19.77 -8.30 3.36
N HIS A 132 20.59 -9.34 3.19
CA HIS A 132 20.65 -10.41 4.16
C HIS A 132 21.07 -9.91 5.55
N ARG A 133 20.18 -10.08 6.54
CA ARG A 133 20.37 -9.61 7.93
C ARG A 133 20.60 -8.10 8.02
N ALA A 134 20.08 -7.32 7.08
CA ALA A 134 20.09 -5.85 7.16
C ALA A 134 19.22 -5.34 8.30
N VAL A 135 18.05 -5.95 8.47
CA VAL A 135 17.05 -5.58 9.48
C VAL A 135 16.43 -6.82 10.08
N ASP A 136 15.86 -6.68 11.28
CA ASP A 136 15.03 -7.72 11.89
C ASP A 136 13.55 -7.60 11.45
N THR A 137 12.71 -8.48 11.99
CA THR A 137 11.26 -8.48 11.72
C THR A 137 10.57 -7.20 12.20
N ALA A 138 10.98 -6.64 13.33
CA ALA A 138 10.36 -5.45 13.88
C ALA A 138 10.71 -4.21 13.05
N ASP A 139 11.95 -4.10 12.61
CA ASP A 139 12.45 -2.99 11.81
C ASP A 139 11.93 -3.03 10.38
N SER A 140 11.86 -4.21 9.75
CA SER A 140 11.22 -4.36 8.42
C SER A 140 9.74 -3.91 8.43
N GLN A 141 8.97 -4.29 9.46
CA GLN A 141 7.60 -3.80 9.62
C GLN A 141 7.54 -2.29 9.84
N LYS A 142 8.45 -1.72 10.63
CA LYS A 142 8.50 -0.27 10.87
C LYS A 142 8.80 0.49 9.58
N ILE A 143 9.75 0.02 8.78
CA ILE A 143 10.08 0.61 7.47
C ILE A 143 8.87 0.56 6.54
N ALA A 144 8.21 -0.59 6.44
CA ALA A 144 7.00 -0.76 5.62
C ALA A 144 5.91 0.25 5.99
N ARG A 145 5.68 0.44 7.29
CA ARG A 145 4.72 1.41 7.83
C ARG A 145 5.05 2.84 7.49
N TYR A 146 6.33 3.19 7.60
CA TYR A 146 6.79 4.53 7.31
C TYR A 146 6.61 4.84 5.81
N ILE A 147 7.00 3.92 4.93
CA ILE A 147 6.77 4.02 3.48
C ILE A 147 5.27 4.15 3.19
N PHE A 148 4.44 3.29 3.78
CA PHE A 148 2.98 3.32 3.59
C PHE A 148 2.37 4.67 4.01
N ARG A 149 2.76 5.19 5.18
CA ARG A 149 2.31 6.50 5.67
C ARG A 149 2.75 7.65 4.77
N GLU A 150 4.02 7.69 4.36
CA GLU A 150 4.52 8.75 3.48
C GLU A 150 3.86 8.68 2.10
N TRP A 151 3.62 7.48 1.58
CA TRP A 151 2.89 7.29 0.33
C TRP A 151 1.43 7.77 0.43
N LEU A 152 0.71 7.42 1.50
CA LEU A 152 -0.64 7.93 1.77
C LEU A 152 -0.69 9.46 1.81
N ARG A 153 0.29 10.11 2.45
CA ARG A 153 0.37 11.58 2.51
C ARG A 153 0.46 12.22 1.13
N LEU A 154 1.18 11.60 0.21
CA LEU A 154 1.30 12.10 -1.17
C LEU A 154 -0.01 12.03 -1.95
N HIS A 155 -0.89 11.10 -1.57
CA HIS A 155 -2.24 10.97 -2.11
C HIS A 155 -3.32 11.63 -1.23
N ASN A 156 -2.96 12.45 -0.24
CA ASN A 156 -3.90 13.03 0.72
C ASN A 156 -4.84 11.98 1.37
N GLY A 157 -4.34 10.78 1.64
CA GLY A 157 -5.11 9.67 2.21
C GLY A 157 -5.98 8.89 1.23
N ARG A 158 -5.99 9.24 -0.06
CA ARG A 158 -6.82 8.62 -1.11
C ARG A 158 -6.01 7.95 -2.23
N PRO A 159 -5.02 7.08 -1.95
CA PRO A 159 -4.31 6.42 -3.03
C PRO A 159 -5.20 5.38 -3.71
N VAL A 160 -4.88 5.09 -4.96
CA VAL A 160 -5.49 4.01 -5.73
C VAL A 160 -4.91 2.68 -5.26
N PHE A 161 -5.76 1.82 -4.71
CA PHE A 161 -5.39 0.52 -4.16
C PHE A 161 -5.86 -0.67 -4.99
N GLN A 162 -6.71 -0.43 -5.99
CA GLN A 162 -7.27 -1.43 -6.87
C GLN A 162 -6.16 -2.28 -7.50
N ARG A 163 -6.46 -3.56 -7.73
CA ARG A 163 -5.55 -4.50 -8.43
C ARG A 163 -4.16 -4.56 -7.79
N GLY A 164 -4.13 -4.48 -6.45
CA GLY A 164 -2.91 -4.56 -5.65
C GLY A 164 -2.00 -3.32 -5.73
N GLY A 165 -2.49 -2.18 -6.21
CA GLY A 165 -1.72 -0.93 -6.30
C GLY A 165 -1.06 -0.56 -4.97
N PHE A 166 0.28 -0.43 -4.96
CA PHE A 166 1.03 0.05 -3.81
C PHE A 166 2.41 0.58 -4.21
N PHE A 167 3.00 1.44 -3.37
CA PHE A 167 4.33 2.04 -3.58
C PHE A 167 5.40 1.04 -4.04
N GLY A 168 5.48 -0.14 -3.42
CA GLY A 168 6.50 -1.10 -3.83
C GLY A 168 6.30 -2.52 -3.34
N LYS A 169 7.12 -3.43 -3.84
CA LYS A 169 7.14 -4.85 -3.41
C LYS A 169 8.41 -5.15 -2.62
N PRO A 170 8.31 -5.67 -1.39
CA PRO A 170 9.48 -6.04 -0.60
C PRO A 170 10.02 -7.41 -1.05
N LEU A 171 11.33 -7.57 -0.99
CA LEU A 171 11.99 -8.83 -1.27
C LEU A 171 13.24 -9.00 -0.40
N LEU A 172 13.35 -10.13 0.30
CA LEU A 172 14.46 -10.42 1.20
C LEU A 172 15.56 -11.21 0.48
N LEU A 173 16.75 -10.63 0.37
CA LEU A 173 17.94 -11.28 -0.15
C LEU A 173 18.53 -12.21 0.92
N ARG A 174 18.85 -13.44 0.53
CA ARG A 174 19.49 -14.46 1.38
C ARG A 174 20.97 -14.60 1.02
N GLU A 175 21.70 -15.42 1.78
CA GLU A 175 23.15 -15.60 1.67
C GLU A 175 23.63 -15.98 0.25
N ASN A 176 22.81 -16.69 -0.54
CA ASN A 176 23.15 -17.05 -1.91
C ASN A 176 22.42 -16.21 -2.98
N GLY A 177 21.70 -15.16 -2.57
CA GLY A 177 21.07 -14.19 -3.47
C GLY A 177 22.08 -13.27 -4.17
N PRO A 178 21.62 -12.22 -4.86
CA PRO A 178 22.48 -11.12 -5.29
C PRO A 178 23.28 -10.54 -4.11
N GLN A 179 24.60 -10.45 -4.26
CA GLN A 179 25.51 -10.02 -3.18
C GLN A 179 26.05 -8.59 -3.33
N ASN A 180 25.83 -7.97 -4.49
CA ASN A 180 26.28 -6.61 -4.79
C ASN A 180 25.31 -5.92 -5.76
N LEU A 181 25.49 -4.61 -5.98
CA LEU A 181 24.60 -3.81 -6.83
C LEU A 181 24.58 -4.28 -8.30
N GLU A 182 25.69 -4.78 -8.84
CA GLU A 182 25.75 -5.31 -10.22
C GLU A 182 24.87 -6.56 -10.38
N GLN A 183 25.01 -7.53 -9.46
CA GLN A 183 24.20 -8.73 -9.43
C GLN A 183 22.73 -8.40 -9.15
N LEU A 184 22.46 -7.42 -8.29
CA LEU A 184 21.10 -7.01 -7.97
C LEU A 184 20.43 -6.33 -9.15
N SER A 185 21.13 -5.45 -9.87
CA SER A 185 20.65 -4.83 -11.11
C SER A 185 20.38 -5.88 -12.18
N THR A 186 21.25 -6.87 -12.29
CA THR A 186 21.06 -8.02 -13.21
C THR A 186 19.82 -8.83 -12.84
N PHE A 187 19.62 -9.14 -11.56
CA PHE A 187 18.43 -9.84 -11.07
C PHE A 187 17.14 -9.03 -11.31
N HIS A 188 17.20 -7.73 -11.06
CA HIS A 188 16.08 -6.82 -11.24
C HIS A 188 15.69 -6.68 -12.72
N ALA A 189 16.67 -6.67 -13.62
CA ALA A 189 16.42 -6.72 -15.07
C ALA A 189 15.73 -8.02 -15.48
N ASP A 190 16.18 -9.18 -14.96
CA ASP A 190 15.50 -10.46 -15.21
C ASP A 190 14.04 -10.46 -14.70
N LEU A 191 13.80 -9.88 -13.52
CA LEU A 191 12.46 -9.73 -12.94
C LEU A 191 11.58 -8.82 -13.78
N SER A 192 12.10 -7.66 -14.20
CA SER A 192 11.37 -6.70 -15.05
C SER A 192 11.00 -7.32 -16.39
N GLN A 193 11.95 -8.03 -17.03
CA GLN A 193 11.68 -8.76 -18.26
C GLN A 193 10.62 -9.84 -18.05
N TYR A 194 10.67 -10.56 -16.92
CA TYR A 194 9.65 -11.55 -16.58
C TYR A 194 8.27 -10.89 -16.49
N VAL A 195 8.11 -9.85 -15.67
CA VAL A 195 6.80 -9.19 -15.47
C VAL A 195 6.29 -8.64 -16.81
N SER A 196 7.13 -7.90 -17.54
CA SER A 196 6.77 -7.33 -18.84
C SER A 196 6.35 -8.38 -19.89
N THR A 197 6.87 -9.61 -19.80
CA THR A 197 6.49 -10.69 -20.73
C THR A 197 5.17 -11.34 -20.31
N HIS A 198 4.98 -11.55 -19.02
CA HIS A 198 3.86 -12.35 -18.51
C HIS A 198 2.56 -11.55 -18.35
N VAL A 199 2.61 -10.22 -18.36
CA VAL A 199 1.40 -9.37 -18.38
C VAL A 199 0.54 -9.57 -19.64
N GLU A 200 1.10 -10.14 -20.70
CA GLU A 200 0.38 -10.48 -21.93
C GLU A 200 -0.22 -11.91 -21.91
N HIS A 201 0.02 -12.69 -20.86
CA HIS A 201 -0.58 -14.02 -20.73
C HIS A 201 -2.07 -13.92 -20.44
N LEU A 202 -2.84 -14.83 -21.05
CA LEU A 202 -4.29 -14.91 -20.89
C LEU A 202 -4.65 -15.51 -19.53
N VAL A 203 -5.56 -14.84 -18.83
CA VAL A 203 -6.06 -15.18 -17.52
C VAL A 203 -7.57 -15.23 -17.53
N GLU A 204 -8.09 -16.24 -16.88
CA GLU A 204 -9.49 -16.37 -16.55
C GLU A 204 -9.66 -16.27 -15.03
N PHE A 205 -10.20 -15.15 -14.56
CA PHE A 205 -10.61 -15.05 -13.17
C PHE A 205 -11.93 -15.78 -12.97
N LYS A 206 -11.88 -16.79 -12.11
CA LYS A 206 -13.04 -17.56 -11.66
C LYS A 206 -13.51 -16.98 -10.34
N PRO A 207 -14.82 -16.94 -10.11
CA PRO A 207 -15.36 -16.70 -8.77
C PRO A 207 -14.70 -17.70 -7.83
N GLY A 208 -13.93 -17.21 -6.87
CA GLY A 208 -13.20 -18.07 -5.96
C GLY A 208 -14.16 -18.98 -5.20
N ARG A 209 -13.83 -20.27 -5.07
CA ARG A 209 -14.51 -21.16 -4.08
C ARG A 209 -14.30 -20.69 -2.63
N ASN A 210 -13.33 -19.80 -2.43
CA ASN A 210 -13.00 -19.14 -1.17
C ASN A 210 -13.55 -17.71 -1.10
N TRP A 211 -14.69 -17.43 -1.73
CA TRP A 211 -15.57 -16.36 -1.23
C TRP A 211 -16.08 -16.77 0.15
N CYS A 212 -15.20 -16.71 1.15
CA CYS A 212 -15.61 -16.59 2.53
C CYS A 212 -16.02 -15.14 2.69
N SER A 213 -17.25 -14.83 2.31
CA SER A 213 -17.89 -13.75 3.03
C SER A 213 -17.90 -14.19 4.50
N SER A 214 -17.18 -13.47 5.35
CA SER A 214 -17.35 -13.58 6.79
C SER A 214 -18.75 -13.14 7.23
N TYR A 215 -19.58 -12.63 6.30
CA TYR A 215 -20.83 -11.92 6.54
C TYR A 215 -22.01 -12.47 5.69
N PRO A 216 -23.10 -12.94 6.32
CA PRO A 216 -24.24 -13.46 5.58
C PRO A 216 -24.91 -12.35 4.73
N GLY A 217 -24.90 -12.51 3.40
CA GLY A 217 -25.65 -11.65 2.46
C GLY A 217 -24.82 -10.91 1.41
N GLU A 218 -23.49 -10.91 1.50
CA GLU A 218 -22.65 -10.25 0.48
C GLU A 218 -22.63 -11.02 -0.84
N GLN A 219 -22.92 -10.29 -1.92
CA GLN A 219 -22.67 -10.75 -3.28
C GLN A 219 -21.20 -10.51 -3.65
N PRO A 220 -20.60 -11.35 -4.51
CA PRO A 220 -19.25 -11.11 -5.02
C PRO A 220 -19.15 -9.73 -5.71
N PRO A 221 -17.96 -9.10 -5.76
CA PRO A 221 -17.75 -7.83 -6.43
C PRO A 221 -18.24 -7.94 -7.87
N LYS A 222 -18.98 -6.92 -8.32
CA LYS A 222 -19.54 -6.87 -9.69
C LYS A 222 -18.46 -6.75 -10.77
N ASP A 223 -17.24 -6.36 -10.40
CA ASP A 223 -16.20 -5.88 -11.31
C ASP A 223 -15.49 -6.96 -12.12
N GLU A 224 -15.60 -8.23 -11.73
CA GLU A 224 -15.06 -9.33 -12.54
C GLU A 224 -16.20 -10.14 -13.12
N SER A 225 -16.52 -9.89 -14.39
CA SER A 225 -17.38 -10.77 -15.18
C SER A 225 -16.78 -12.18 -15.14
N PRO A 226 -17.42 -13.14 -14.43
CA PRO A 226 -16.86 -14.48 -14.27
C PRO A 226 -16.60 -15.14 -15.61
N GLY A 227 -15.37 -15.62 -15.84
CA GLY A 227 -15.05 -16.40 -17.03
C GLY A 227 -14.69 -15.61 -18.29
N ASP A 228 -14.40 -14.31 -18.18
CA ASP A 228 -13.80 -13.56 -19.29
C ASP A 228 -12.29 -13.85 -19.39
N ILE A 229 -11.85 -14.30 -20.56
CA ILE A 229 -10.44 -14.65 -20.83
C ILE A 229 -9.79 -13.44 -21.49
N ARG A 230 -8.96 -12.74 -20.73
CA ARG A 230 -8.23 -11.55 -21.17
C ARG A 230 -6.79 -11.61 -20.69
N SER A 231 -5.90 -10.79 -21.24
CA SER A 231 -4.55 -10.70 -20.69
C SER A 231 -4.56 -10.10 -19.27
N TRP A 232 -3.51 -10.35 -18.48
CA TRP A 232 -3.34 -9.66 -17.19
C TRP A 232 -3.45 -8.14 -17.33
N ARG A 233 -2.83 -7.57 -18.38
CA ARG A 233 -2.91 -6.13 -18.69
C ARG A 233 -4.33 -5.67 -18.97
N GLU A 234 -5.11 -6.44 -19.71
CA GLU A 234 -6.52 -6.11 -20.00
C GLU A 234 -7.41 -6.20 -18.75
N HIS A 235 -6.98 -6.92 -17.72
CA HIS A 235 -7.58 -6.90 -16.38
C HIS A 235 -7.01 -5.77 -15.49
N GLY A 236 -6.09 -4.95 -16.00
CA GLY A 236 -5.47 -3.82 -15.31
C GLY A 236 -4.27 -4.19 -14.42
N TYR A 237 -3.65 -5.34 -14.65
CA TYR A 237 -2.41 -5.74 -13.97
C TYR A 237 -1.21 -5.47 -14.88
N ASP A 238 -0.47 -4.42 -14.55
CA ASP A 238 0.58 -3.88 -15.40
C ASP A 238 1.93 -3.87 -14.68
N MET A 239 3.02 -3.76 -15.43
CA MET A 239 4.28 -3.30 -14.87
C MET A 239 4.24 -1.78 -14.79
N SER A 240 4.31 -1.20 -13.58
CA SER A 240 4.33 0.25 -13.41
C SER A 240 5.50 0.88 -14.15
N HIS A 241 5.32 2.14 -14.53
CA HIS A 241 6.25 2.84 -15.42
C HIS A 241 7.66 2.93 -14.81
N LEU A 242 7.81 3.16 -13.50
CA LEU A 242 9.13 3.28 -12.86
C LEU A 242 9.77 1.93 -12.51
N PHE A 243 9.03 0.82 -12.59
CA PHE A 243 9.41 -0.45 -11.98
C PHE A 243 10.75 -0.99 -12.46
N ARG A 244 11.08 -0.79 -13.74
CA ARG A 244 12.31 -1.31 -14.36
C ARG A 244 13.51 -0.35 -14.28
N ALA A 245 13.25 0.92 -14.01
CA ALA A 245 14.25 1.99 -14.05
C ALA A 245 14.92 2.23 -12.69
N LEU A 246 14.20 1.89 -11.61
CA LEU A 246 14.55 2.31 -10.25
C LEU A 246 14.16 1.26 -9.21
N TYR A 247 15.02 1.06 -8.22
CA TYR A 247 14.70 0.25 -7.05
C TYR A 247 15.36 0.80 -5.78
N LEU A 248 14.85 0.35 -4.63
CA LEU A 248 15.36 0.72 -3.31
C LEU A 248 16.08 -0.47 -2.68
N VAL A 249 17.14 -0.18 -1.91
CA VAL A 249 17.87 -1.18 -1.11
C VAL A 249 17.91 -0.76 0.35
N VAL A 250 17.44 -1.65 1.22
CA VAL A 250 17.57 -1.59 2.67
C VAL A 250 18.77 -2.46 3.07
N GLU A 251 19.90 -1.80 3.30
CA GLU A 251 21.16 -2.39 3.75
C GLU A 251 21.38 -2.22 5.27
N LYS A 252 22.45 -2.79 5.82
CA LYS A 252 22.75 -2.67 7.27
C LYS A 252 22.94 -1.23 7.75
N GLN A 253 23.46 -0.34 6.91
CA GLN A 253 23.65 1.08 7.23
C GLN A 253 22.33 1.87 7.25
N SER A 254 21.20 1.25 6.86
CA SER A 254 19.89 1.88 6.79
C SER A 254 19.37 2.31 8.16
N LEU A 255 19.76 1.62 9.23
CA LEU A 255 19.30 1.91 10.59
C LEU A 255 20.38 2.69 11.36
N PRO A 256 20.02 3.75 12.11
CA PRO A 256 20.97 4.43 12.99
C PRO A 256 21.38 3.51 14.17
N ASP A 257 22.63 3.58 14.61
CA ASP A 257 23.20 2.83 15.75
C ASP A 257 22.54 3.13 17.13
N THR A 258 21.48 3.93 17.16
CA THR A 258 20.87 4.45 18.39
C THR A 258 19.57 3.73 18.75
N THR A 259 19.67 2.51 19.25
CA THR A 259 18.60 1.87 20.04
C THR A 259 19.00 1.80 21.51
N GLY A 260 19.05 2.96 22.16
CA GLY A 260 19.18 3.03 23.62
C GLY A 260 17.95 2.44 24.34
N PRO A 261 18.11 1.94 25.58
CA PRO A 261 17.00 1.40 26.36
C PRO A 261 15.96 2.49 26.65
N TYR A 262 14.69 2.10 26.59
CA TYR A 262 13.57 3.01 26.76
C TYR A 262 13.13 3.12 28.21
N TYR A 263 12.83 4.34 28.64
CA TYR A 263 12.09 4.61 29.86
C TYR A 263 10.67 5.03 29.49
N GLU A 264 9.67 4.22 29.82
CA GLU A 264 8.26 4.66 29.83
C GLU A 264 8.08 5.59 31.03
N PRO A 265 7.78 6.89 30.83
CA PRO A 265 7.38 7.73 31.93
C PRO A 265 6.13 7.13 32.57
N PRO A 266 6.13 6.83 33.88
CA PRO A 266 4.94 6.30 34.54
C PRO A 266 3.80 7.32 34.46
N GLY A 267 2.57 6.83 34.27
CA GLY A 267 1.34 7.65 34.29
C GLY A 267 0.87 8.19 32.93
N LEU A 268 1.30 7.63 31.80
CA LEU A 268 0.70 7.93 30.49
C LEU A 268 -0.39 6.91 30.16
N GLU A 269 -1.61 7.40 29.96
CA GLU A 269 -2.80 6.62 29.64
C GLU A 269 -3.44 7.12 28.34
N GLY A 270 -4.31 6.31 27.74
CA GLY A 270 -5.09 6.67 26.55
C GLY A 270 -4.25 7.17 25.36
N TYR A 271 -4.77 8.20 24.68
CA TYR A 271 -4.19 8.77 23.46
C TYR A 271 -2.81 9.42 23.67
N ASP A 272 -2.54 10.06 24.81
CA ASP A 272 -1.23 10.63 25.13
C ASP A 272 -0.10 9.60 25.07
N ARG A 273 -0.40 8.36 25.50
CA ARG A 273 0.52 7.24 25.38
C ARG A 273 0.72 6.83 23.92
N ILE A 274 -0.36 6.78 23.13
CA ILE A 274 -0.32 6.42 21.70
C ILE A 274 0.53 7.44 20.92
N HIS A 275 0.27 8.74 21.05
CA HIS A 275 1.01 9.79 20.34
C HIS A 275 2.51 9.78 20.69
N LYS A 276 2.86 9.64 21.97
CA LYS A 276 4.27 9.57 22.38
C LYS A 276 4.99 8.37 21.77
N LEU A 277 4.32 7.24 21.66
CA LEU A 277 4.91 6.03 21.09
C LEU A 277 5.01 6.10 19.57
N ASP A 278 4.02 6.68 18.88
CA ASP A 278 4.10 6.96 17.45
C ASP A 278 5.24 7.93 17.13
N HIS A 279 5.32 9.04 17.85
CA HIS A 279 6.38 10.03 17.70
C HIS A 279 7.77 9.44 17.97
N ARG A 280 7.86 8.42 18.84
CA ARG A 280 9.09 7.66 19.06
C ARG A 280 9.46 6.80 17.86
N VAL A 281 8.51 6.06 17.30
CA VAL A 281 8.76 5.25 16.10
C VAL A 281 9.18 6.17 14.95
N GLU A 282 8.53 7.31 14.80
CA GLU A 282 8.94 8.34 13.84
C GLU A 282 10.36 8.84 14.09
N LYS A 283 10.74 9.17 15.33
CA LYS A 283 12.13 9.58 15.65
C LYS A 283 13.16 8.49 15.34
N GLN A 284 12.80 7.21 15.45
CA GLN A 284 13.68 6.10 15.10
C GLN A 284 13.84 5.94 13.58
N LEU A 285 12.75 6.14 12.83
CA LEU A 285 12.71 5.88 11.39
C LEU A 285 13.07 7.10 10.54
N LYS A 286 12.87 8.31 11.03
CA LYS A 286 13.25 9.55 10.35
C LYS A 286 14.73 9.60 9.92
N PRO A 287 15.71 9.18 10.75
CA PRO A 287 17.09 9.09 10.32
C PRO A 287 17.41 7.81 9.51
N CYS A 288 16.45 6.89 9.34
CA CYS A 288 16.71 5.69 8.54
C CYS A 288 16.88 6.06 7.07
N THR A 289 17.90 5.48 6.46
CA THR A 289 18.26 5.74 5.07
C THR A 289 18.06 4.49 4.22
N VAL A 290 18.00 4.67 2.91
CA VAL A 290 17.97 3.61 1.92
C VAL A 290 18.87 4.02 0.77
N LEU A 291 19.35 3.04 0.01
CA LEU A 291 19.95 3.31 -1.28
C LEU A 291 18.86 3.37 -2.34
N LEU A 292 18.92 4.40 -3.15
CA LEU A 292 18.12 4.56 -4.34
C LEU A 292 19.01 4.27 -5.54
N VAL A 293 18.66 3.26 -6.34
CA VAL A 293 19.53 2.73 -7.39
C VAL A 293 18.84 2.81 -8.74
N LYS A 294 19.45 3.50 -9.70
CA LYS A 294 18.98 3.52 -11.09
C LYS A 294 19.58 2.36 -11.87
N THR A 295 18.79 1.73 -12.72
CA THR A 295 19.19 0.55 -13.49
C THR A 295 19.86 0.94 -14.82
N GLY A 296 19.58 2.14 -15.31
CA GLY A 296 19.98 2.61 -16.64
C GLY A 296 19.01 2.18 -17.75
N ASP A 297 17.95 1.42 -17.44
CA ASP A 297 16.85 1.15 -18.37
C ASP A 297 15.84 2.30 -18.34
N ASP A 298 16.22 3.45 -18.90
CA ASP A 298 15.43 4.68 -18.88
C ASP A 298 14.70 4.93 -20.23
N ALA A 299 14.80 4.00 -21.19
CA ALA A 299 14.37 4.23 -22.57
C ALA A 299 12.86 4.49 -22.76
N HIS A 300 12.07 4.14 -21.76
CA HIS A 300 10.63 4.30 -21.73
C HIS A 300 10.17 5.55 -20.96
N LEU A 301 11.08 6.22 -20.24
CA LEU A 301 10.81 7.43 -19.46
C LEU A 301 10.87 8.68 -20.35
N SER A 302 10.24 9.75 -19.88
CA SER A 302 10.29 11.09 -20.48
C SER A 302 11.72 11.66 -20.53
N SER A 303 12.55 11.28 -19.54
CA SER A 303 13.95 11.69 -19.41
C SER A 303 14.71 10.71 -18.52
N PRO A 304 16.03 10.54 -18.72
CA PRO A 304 16.86 9.71 -17.85
C PRO A 304 16.79 10.13 -16.38
N ILE A 305 16.87 9.16 -15.47
CA ILE A 305 16.84 9.43 -14.03
C ILE A 305 18.16 10.08 -13.60
N SER A 306 18.04 11.28 -13.02
CA SER A 306 19.17 12.02 -12.45
C SER A 306 19.01 12.22 -10.95
N PHE A 307 20.06 11.89 -10.20
CA PHE A 307 20.14 12.16 -8.77
C PHE A 307 20.75 13.53 -8.42
N PHE A 308 21.18 14.31 -9.42
CA PHE A 308 21.73 15.65 -9.22
C PHE A 308 20.84 16.57 -8.34
N PRO A 309 19.50 16.60 -8.51
CA PRO A 309 18.65 17.43 -7.64
C PRO A 309 18.75 17.06 -6.16
N LEU A 310 18.96 15.78 -5.83
CA LEU A 310 19.10 15.32 -4.44
C LEU A 310 20.41 15.83 -3.83
N PHE A 311 21.50 15.84 -4.59
CA PHE A 311 22.78 16.42 -4.16
C PHE A 311 22.72 17.93 -4.02
N ALA A 312 22.14 18.63 -5.00
CA ALA A 312 21.99 20.07 -4.97
C ALA A 312 21.17 20.55 -3.76
N ALA A 313 20.19 19.74 -3.32
CA ALA A 313 19.38 20.01 -2.14
C ALA A 313 20.01 19.56 -0.81
N GLY A 314 21.18 18.89 -0.85
CA GLY A 314 21.81 18.31 0.35
C GLY A 314 21.01 17.17 0.98
N LEU A 315 20.16 16.50 0.20
CA LEU A 315 19.30 15.39 0.63
C LEU A 315 19.93 14.02 0.38
N ALA A 316 20.92 13.96 -0.51
CA ALA A 316 21.71 12.77 -0.79
C ALA A 316 23.09 12.84 -0.14
N SER A 317 23.57 11.69 0.30
CA SER A 317 24.95 11.46 0.67
C SER A 317 25.56 10.42 -0.26
N ASN A 318 26.85 10.58 -0.58
CA ASN A 318 27.58 9.60 -1.38
C ASN A 318 27.53 8.22 -0.72
N GLU A 319 27.55 7.19 -1.56
CA GLU A 319 27.62 5.82 -1.08
C GLU A 319 28.92 5.57 -0.33
N ASN A 320 28.83 4.82 0.77
CA ASN A 320 30.01 4.37 1.52
C ASN A 320 29.99 2.84 1.51
N ARG A 321 30.10 2.29 0.30
CA ARG A 321 30.03 0.87 -0.02
C ARG A 321 31.28 0.43 -0.77
N ASP A 322 31.82 -0.72 -0.37
CA ASP A 322 33.04 -1.27 -0.97
C ASP A 322 32.82 -1.81 -2.39
N ASP A 323 31.58 -2.15 -2.74
CA ASP A 323 31.17 -2.69 -4.04
C ASP A 323 30.70 -1.61 -5.03
N TYR A 324 30.79 -0.33 -4.66
CA TYR A 324 30.44 0.80 -5.51
C TYR A 324 31.69 1.61 -5.90
N ILE A 325 31.91 1.78 -7.21
CA ILE A 325 33.04 2.54 -7.77
C ILE A 325 32.52 3.83 -8.44
N GLY A 326 31.45 4.44 -7.94
CA GLY A 326 31.07 5.78 -8.38
C GLY A 326 32.02 6.81 -7.77
N GLY A 327 32.86 7.40 -8.62
CA GLY A 327 33.75 8.49 -8.26
C GLY A 327 33.21 9.85 -8.71
N PRO A 328 33.68 10.96 -8.12
CA PRO A 328 33.28 12.31 -8.55
C PRO A 328 33.67 12.52 -10.03
N GLY A 329 32.67 12.50 -10.91
CA GLY A 329 32.83 12.69 -12.36
C GLY A 329 32.06 11.69 -13.24
N GLU A 330 31.66 10.53 -12.69
CA GLU A 330 30.70 9.62 -13.34
C GLU A 330 29.29 9.88 -12.81
N GLU A 331 28.26 9.69 -13.64
CA GLU A 331 26.88 9.89 -13.18
C GLU A 331 26.54 8.82 -12.15
N GLU A 332 26.25 9.24 -10.92
CA GLU A 332 26.03 8.31 -9.82
C GLU A 332 24.83 7.40 -10.12
N THR A 333 25.09 6.10 -10.20
CA THR A 333 24.05 5.07 -10.42
C THR A 333 23.28 4.72 -9.15
N ALA A 334 23.76 5.14 -7.98
CA ALA A 334 23.13 4.85 -6.72
C ALA A 334 23.45 5.93 -5.68
N VAL A 335 22.48 6.28 -4.83
CA VAL A 335 22.59 7.36 -3.83
C VAL A 335 21.91 6.99 -2.53
N ARG A 336 22.46 7.46 -1.40
CA ARG A 336 21.83 7.26 -0.09
C ARG A 336 20.99 8.46 0.31
N VAL A 337 19.73 8.20 0.68
CA VAL A 337 18.74 9.20 1.09
C VAL A 337 17.91 8.70 2.27
N SER A 338 17.20 9.58 2.98
CA SER A 338 16.22 9.16 3.98
C SER A 338 14.99 8.49 3.32
N LEU A 339 14.25 7.68 4.10
CA LEU A 339 13.05 6.99 3.61
C LEU A 339 12.00 7.94 3.00
N ASP A 340 11.72 9.06 3.65
CA ASP A 340 10.74 10.04 3.15
C ASP A 340 11.21 10.71 1.84
N VAL A 341 12.50 10.97 1.72
CA VAL A 341 13.09 11.52 0.49
C VAL A 341 13.00 10.51 -0.65
N ALA A 342 13.26 9.22 -0.39
CA ALA A 342 13.13 8.18 -1.42
C ALA A 342 11.68 8.06 -1.93
N VAL A 343 10.70 8.04 -1.03
CA VAL A 343 9.28 7.94 -1.38
C VAL A 343 8.84 9.15 -2.21
N ARG A 344 9.22 10.36 -1.78
CA ARG A 344 8.92 11.60 -2.52
C ARG A 344 9.60 11.66 -3.88
N PHE A 345 10.86 11.22 -3.97
CA PHE A 345 11.57 11.21 -5.25
C PHE A 345 10.90 10.29 -6.28
N VAL A 346 10.51 9.08 -5.87
CA VAL A 346 9.75 8.15 -6.73
C VAL A 346 8.43 8.77 -7.16
N TRP A 347 7.73 9.44 -6.24
CA TRP A 347 6.49 10.15 -6.56
C TRP A 347 6.67 11.29 -7.56
N ASP A 348 7.67 12.14 -7.35
CA ASP A 348 7.96 13.27 -8.24
C ASP A 348 8.36 12.80 -9.64
N LEU A 349 9.03 11.64 -9.75
CA LEU A 349 9.24 10.97 -11.03
C LEU A 349 7.91 10.55 -11.64
N LEU A 350 7.08 9.81 -10.91
CA LEU A 350 5.80 9.32 -11.41
C LEU A 350 4.89 10.46 -11.91
N GLN A 351 4.82 11.57 -11.18
CA GLN A 351 4.03 12.74 -11.57
C GLN A 351 4.56 13.39 -12.86
N ARG A 352 5.88 13.42 -13.04
CA ARG A 352 6.49 13.90 -14.29
C ARG A 352 6.15 13.00 -15.48
N GLU A 353 6.19 11.69 -15.26
CA GLU A 353 5.86 10.71 -16.30
C GLU A 353 4.38 10.80 -16.68
N LYS A 354 3.47 10.94 -15.70
CA LYS A 354 2.04 11.20 -15.96
C LYS A 354 1.81 12.47 -16.76
N ALA A 355 2.51 13.55 -16.43
CA ALA A 355 2.43 14.80 -17.20
C ALA A 355 3.04 14.71 -18.62
N SER A 356 3.82 13.67 -18.90
CA SER A 356 4.50 13.47 -20.19
C SER A 356 3.81 12.43 -21.08
N PHE A 357 3.03 11.53 -20.50
CA PHE A 357 2.38 10.42 -21.20
C PHE A 357 0.88 10.36 -20.87
N ASP A 358 0.04 10.80 -21.83
CA ASP A 358 -1.42 10.79 -21.72
C ASP A 358 -1.97 9.41 -21.32
N GLU A 359 -1.36 8.31 -21.77
CA GLU A 359 -1.78 6.95 -21.40
C GLU A 359 -1.68 6.67 -19.91
N LEU A 360 -0.68 7.25 -19.21
CA LEU A 360 -0.51 7.09 -17.77
C LEU A 360 -1.54 7.93 -17.01
N GLU A 361 -1.76 9.18 -17.44
CA GLU A 361 -2.77 10.06 -16.85
C GLU A 361 -4.18 9.47 -17.00
N ASN A 362 -4.53 8.99 -18.20
CA ASN A 362 -5.83 8.37 -18.46
C ASN A 362 -6.05 7.11 -17.61
N LYS A 363 -5.03 6.28 -17.42
CA LYS A 363 -5.14 5.08 -16.56
C LYS A 363 -5.41 5.45 -15.11
N ASP A 364 -4.68 6.43 -14.59
CA ASP A 364 -4.89 6.93 -13.24
C ASP A 364 -6.30 7.49 -13.06
N GLN A 365 -6.78 8.30 -14.01
CA GLN A 365 -8.13 8.86 -13.96
C GLN A 365 -9.19 7.75 -13.94
N VAL A 366 -9.05 6.70 -14.75
CA VAL A 366 -9.99 5.56 -14.74
C VAL A 366 -10.02 4.89 -13.36
N LEU A 367 -8.87 4.74 -12.71
CA LEU A 367 -8.79 4.13 -11.39
C LEU A 367 -9.38 5.03 -10.29
N GLU A 368 -9.19 6.35 -10.39
CA GLU A 368 -9.83 7.32 -9.50
C GLU A 368 -11.36 7.32 -9.69
N GLU A 369 -11.85 7.27 -10.92
CA GLU A 369 -13.29 7.17 -11.23
C GLU A 369 -13.90 5.86 -10.69
N GLU A 370 -13.20 4.72 -10.84
CA GLU A 370 -13.60 3.45 -10.22
C GLU A 370 -13.68 3.55 -8.69
N GLN A 371 -12.70 4.21 -8.07
CA GLN A 371 -12.66 4.43 -6.62
C GLN A 371 -13.85 5.28 -6.16
N ASP A 372 -14.13 6.37 -6.87
CA ASP A 372 -15.23 7.28 -6.58
C ASP A 372 -16.59 6.61 -6.77
N ASN A 373 -16.75 5.79 -7.81
CA ASN A 373 -17.97 5.00 -8.01
C ASN A 373 -18.21 4.03 -6.84
N ARG A 374 -17.17 3.39 -6.31
CA ARG A 374 -17.28 2.51 -5.12
C ARG A 374 -17.68 3.28 -3.87
N PHE A 375 -17.15 4.50 -3.71
CA PHE A 375 -17.58 5.37 -2.64
C PHE A 375 -19.07 5.75 -2.79
N GLN A 376 -19.54 6.08 -4.01
CA GLN A 376 -20.95 6.38 -4.24
C GLN A 376 -21.85 5.18 -3.95
N ASP A 377 -21.50 3.98 -4.43
CA ASP A 377 -22.25 2.75 -4.15
C ASP A 377 -22.35 2.48 -2.63
N TRP A 378 -21.23 2.61 -1.92
CA TRP A 378 -21.21 2.46 -0.45
C TRP A 378 -22.05 3.53 0.25
N LEU A 379 -21.97 4.79 -0.22
CA LEU A 379 -22.73 5.90 0.32
C LEU A 379 -24.23 5.68 0.14
N GLU A 380 -24.67 5.24 -1.05
CA GLU A 380 -26.07 4.90 -1.30
C GLU A 380 -26.58 3.81 -0.34
N ASP A 381 -25.79 2.77 -0.09
CA ASP A 381 -26.13 1.73 0.86
C ASP A 381 -26.23 2.25 2.31
N VAL A 382 -25.29 3.10 2.73
CA VAL A 382 -25.31 3.74 4.07
C VAL A 382 -26.55 4.61 4.23
N MET A 383 -26.88 5.41 3.21
CA MET A 383 -28.05 6.28 3.22
C MET A 383 -29.35 5.47 3.27
N SER A 384 -29.46 4.43 2.44
CA SER A 384 -30.60 3.49 2.43
C SER A 384 -30.79 2.81 3.79
N HIS A 385 -29.71 2.26 4.38
CA HIS A 385 -29.78 1.65 5.71
C HIS A 385 -30.13 2.69 6.79
N THR A 386 -29.64 3.92 6.67
CA THR A 386 -29.98 5.00 7.59
C THR A 386 -31.46 5.39 7.53
N GLU A 387 -32.10 5.34 6.36
CA GLU A 387 -33.55 5.52 6.25
C GLU A 387 -34.33 4.40 6.96
N GLU A 388 -33.79 3.18 6.97
CA GLU A 388 -34.39 2.01 7.65
C GLU A 388 -34.24 2.06 9.18
N VAL A 389 -33.04 2.37 9.71
CA VAL A 389 -32.73 2.26 11.15
C VAL A 389 -32.64 3.62 11.87
N GLY A 390 -32.60 4.72 11.13
CA GLY A 390 -32.39 6.08 11.63
C GLY A 390 -30.91 6.44 11.82
N THR A 391 -30.60 7.74 11.73
CA THR A 391 -29.24 8.31 11.84
C THR A 391 -28.49 7.86 13.09
N ASP A 392 -29.15 7.74 14.23
CA ASP A 392 -28.49 7.38 15.48
C ASP A 392 -28.20 5.87 15.64
N HIS A 393 -28.70 5.02 14.75
CA HIS A 393 -28.48 3.57 14.81
C HIS A 393 -27.64 3.02 13.64
N ASN A 394 -27.28 3.86 12.67
CA ASN A 394 -26.28 3.53 11.66
C ASN A 394 -24.90 4.04 12.12
N LEU A 395 -23.89 3.17 12.19
CA LEU A 395 -22.56 3.50 12.69
C LEU A 395 -21.95 4.73 12.00
N PHE A 396 -21.87 4.70 10.67
CA PHE A 396 -21.19 5.73 9.88
C PHE A 396 -21.91 7.05 9.95
N MET A 397 -23.25 7.03 9.85
CA MET A 397 -24.04 8.25 9.95
C MET A 397 -24.02 8.86 11.35
N TRP A 398 -23.98 8.03 12.40
CA TRP A 398 -23.84 8.50 13.77
C TRP A 398 -22.54 9.27 13.98
N PHE A 399 -21.41 8.71 13.51
CA PHE A 399 -20.11 9.38 13.58
C PHE A 399 -20.05 10.61 12.67
N ALA A 400 -20.48 10.50 11.41
CA ALA A 400 -20.35 11.56 10.42
C ALA A 400 -21.12 12.81 10.83
N SER A 401 -22.32 12.65 11.39
CA SER A 401 -23.13 13.76 11.89
C SER A 401 -22.43 14.51 13.02
N ARG A 402 -21.80 13.79 13.96
CA ARG A 402 -21.13 14.40 15.13
C ARG A 402 -19.80 15.05 14.76
N ARG A 403 -19.03 14.39 13.91
CA ARG A 403 -17.83 14.94 13.29
C ARG A 403 -18.12 16.22 12.50
N ALA A 404 -19.18 16.23 11.69
CA ALA A 404 -19.61 17.39 10.92
C ALA A 404 -20.03 18.55 11.84
N LEU A 405 -20.79 18.28 12.90
CA LEU A 405 -21.17 19.29 13.90
C LEU A 405 -19.96 19.87 14.62
N ALA A 406 -19.00 19.04 15.02
CA ALA A 406 -17.77 19.51 15.64
C ALA A 406 -16.96 20.39 14.69
N ARG A 407 -16.78 19.93 13.44
CA ARG A 407 -16.04 20.67 12.41
C ARG A 407 -16.69 22.02 12.08
N ALA A 408 -18.02 22.09 12.05
CA ALA A 408 -18.75 23.35 11.88
C ALA A 408 -18.47 24.38 12.99
N ASN A 409 -18.06 23.92 14.18
CA ASN A 409 -17.65 24.75 15.30
C ASN A 409 -16.12 24.92 15.43
N CYS A 410 -15.35 24.48 14.43
CA CYS A 410 -13.89 24.43 14.46
C CYS A 410 -13.34 23.59 15.64
N GLU A 411 -14.09 22.58 16.07
CA GLU A 411 -13.70 21.60 17.08
C GLU A 411 -13.59 20.21 16.43
N ALA A 412 -13.02 19.25 17.17
CA ALA A 412 -13.03 17.84 16.82
C ALA A 412 -14.00 17.08 17.75
N PHE A 413 -14.72 16.12 17.17
CA PHE A 413 -15.54 15.16 17.89
C PHE A 413 -14.71 14.02 18.47
N ASP A 414 -13.74 13.53 17.70
CA ASP A 414 -12.84 12.45 18.09
C ASP A 414 -11.40 12.72 17.63
N GLU A 415 -10.47 11.95 18.18
CA GLU A 415 -9.04 12.10 17.87
C GLU A 415 -8.74 11.80 16.39
N SER A 416 -9.50 10.93 15.72
CA SER A 416 -9.29 10.64 14.29
C SER A 416 -9.53 11.85 13.39
N GLN A 417 -10.37 12.81 13.77
CA GLN A 417 -10.51 14.07 13.02
C GLN A 417 -9.26 14.96 13.09
N VAL A 418 -8.40 14.77 14.10
CA VAL A 418 -7.17 15.56 14.30
C VAL A 418 -5.94 14.77 13.86
N TYR A 419 -5.90 13.48 14.20
CA TYR A 419 -4.81 12.55 13.94
C TYR A 419 -5.37 11.24 13.36
N PRO A 420 -5.58 11.20 12.04
CA PRO A 420 -6.17 10.06 11.34
C PRO A 420 -5.44 8.75 11.62
N VAL A 421 -6.18 7.64 11.65
CA VAL A 421 -5.63 6.31 11.96
C VAL A 421 -4.52 5.92 10.98
N TRP A 422 -4.64 6.31 9.71
CA TRP A 422 -3.65 6.01 8.69
C TRP A 422 -2.33 6.79 8.85
N GLU A 423 -2.31 7.90 9.61
CA GLU A 423 -1.07 8.61 9.97
C GLU A 423 -0.27 7.89 11.07
N ARG A 424 -0.90 6.99 11.82
CA ARG A 424 -0.28 6.30 12.96
C ARG A 424 0.81 5.35 12.51
N LEU A 425 1.89 5.19 13.27
CA LEU A 425 2.96 4.24 12.93
C LEU A 425 2.86 2.94 13.77
N ARG A 426 2.36 2.97 14.99
CA ARG A 426 2.42 1.80 15.88
C ARG A 426 1.27 0.80 15.71
N SER A 427 0.05 1.27 15.48
CA SER A 427 -1.20 0.51 15.60
C SER A 427 -1.45 -0.48 14.44
N TRP A 428 -0.63 -1.53 14.35
CA TRP A 428 -0.88 -2.68 13.45
C TRP A 428 -1.65 -3.81 14.13
N ASP A 429 -1.75 -3.76 15.44
CA ASP A 429 -2.60 -4.63 16.24
C ASP A 429 -3.48 -3.69 17.07
N LEU A 430 -4.79 -3.74 16.83
CA LEU A 430 -5.79 -3.25 17.77
C LEU A 430 -5.89 -4.23 18.93
#